data_AF-A0A369KNY5-F1
#
_entry.id   AF-A0A369KNY5-F1
#
_cell.length_a   1.000
_cell.length_b   1.000
_cell.length_c   1.000
_cell.angle_alpha   90.00
_cell.angle_beta   90.00
_cell.angle_gamma   90.00
#
_symmetry.space_group_name_H-M   'P 1'
#
loop_
_entity.id
_entity.type
_entity.pdbx_description
1 polymer ?
#
loop_
_entity_poly.entity_id
_entity_poly.type
_entity_poly.pdbx_seq_one_letter_code
_entity_poly.pdbx_strand_id
1 'polypeptide(L)'
;MDKIQGATATPDRKFTLGVPEVGTHGTIVTAEWLNHVQDEICNVILSENMSLDDSASNQLSAAIKQKLNALKEGCEQDIVGFKTEVEQWKKQIQSTILTLAKESELKRLQAITDTDKTNLLQCFEILNNFNNEFVEKVLQFLKTLEQNYFIQDSRFTEVFNAYGTYVLKHVGAKLNESAFQRFLDTNYNPFINTTFKNHTHPQYEIKQAYYTGFIPQFQNKANTSLVPCNNLMHSNSKNITKITNLLHIPTFYLKHSGIYQIHFQLNQTAEQNSLGTLKFAFGKVTEGLFETKKLQTYPNTNGFYNLFFEENYFCPGNETVGFKIFAANSFTEFNVYAQISFIKLADF
;
A
#
# COMPACT_ATOMS: atom_id res chain seq x y z
N MET A 1 9.64 56.73 -49.37
CA MET A 1 9.00 56.94 -50.70
C MET A 1 7.69 57.73 -50.61
N ASP A 2 7.48 58.75 -51.46
CA ASP A 2 6.21 59.49 -51.60
C ASP A 2 5.46 59.07 -52.90
N LYS A 3 4.15 59.31 -52.98
CA LYS A 3 3.35 58.99 -54.18
C LYS A 3 3.80 59.79 -55.40
N ILE A 4 3.51 59.32 -56.63
CA ILE A 4 3.90 60.02 -57.86
C ILE A 4 3.45 61.50 -57.84
N GLN A 5 4.34 62.40 -58.26
CA GLN A 5 4.12 63.83 -58.35
C GLN A 5 4.29 64.32 -59.78
N GLY A 6 3.49 65.33 -60.14
CA GLY A 6 3.53 65.95 -61.45
C GLY A 6 2.14 66.29 -61.97
N ALA A 7 2.10 67.17 -62.97
CA ALA A 7 0.86 67.65 -63.59
C ALA A 7 0.02 66.54 -64.27
N THR A 8 0.61 65.37 -64.52
CA THR A 8 -0.03 64.22 -65.16
C THR A 8 -0.40 63.10 -64.17
N ALA A 9 -0.15 63.30 -62.87
CA ALA A 9 -0.71 62.44 -61.83
C ALA A 9 -2.19 62.81 -61.59
N THR A 10 -3.01 61.84 -61.18
CA THR A 10 -4.37 62.14 -60.74
C THR A 10 -4.36 63.05 -59.49
N PRO A 11 -5.46 63.77 -59.17
CA PRO A 11 -5.54 64.60 -57.96
C PRO A 11 -5.22 63.84 -56.67
N ASP A 12 -5.45 62.53 -56.63
CA ASP A 12 -5.13 61.63 -55.51
C ASP A 12 -3.74 60.97 -55.60
N ARG A 13 -2.88 61.47 -56.50
CA ARG A 13 -1.47 61.07 -56.70
C ARG A 13 -1.32 59.60 -57.11
N LYS A 14 -2.11 59.15 -58.09
CA LYS A 14 -2.06 57.79 -58.67
C LYS A 14 -1.67 57.83 -60.16
N PHE A 15 -1.31 56.66 -60.68
CA PHE A 15 -1.10 56.43 -62.10
C PHE A 15 -2.43 56.44 -62.85
N THR A 16 -2.44 57.04 -64.03
CA THR A 16 -3.52 56.99 -65.02
C THR A 16 -2.96 56.68 -66.40
N LEU A 17 -3.69 55.91 -67.19
CA LEU A 17 -3.38 55.68 -68.61
C LEU A 17 -3.62 56.95 -69.44
N GLY A 18 -4.28 57.96 -68.85
CA GLY A 18 -4.82 59.09 -69.59
C GLY A 18 -6.10 58.71 -70.32
N VAL A 19 -6.73 59.71 -70.92
CA VAL A 19 -7.89 59.54 -71.80
C VAL A 19 -7.62 60.42 -73.02
N PRO A 20 -7.03 59.86 -74.10
CA PRO A 20 -6.64 60.62 -75.28
C PRO A 20 -7.79 61.41 -75.90
N GLU A 21 -9.01 60.88 -75.84
CA GLU A 21 -10.22 61.49 -76.41
C GLU A 21 -10.59 62.84 -75.79
N VAL A 22 -10.16 63.09 -74.54
CA VAL A 22 -10.38 64.36 -73.83
C VAL A 22 -9.07 65.13 -73.57
N GLY A 23 -7.97 64.71 -74.21
CA GLY A 23 -6.67 65.37 -74.09
C GLY A 23 -5.96 65.14 -72.76
N THR A 24 -6.40 64.18 -71.94
CA THR A 24 -5.72 63.86 -70.67
C THR A 24 -4.55 62.91 -70.95
N HIS A 25 -3.33 63.38 -70.73
CA HIS A 25 -2.13 62.54 -70.87
C HIS A 25 -2.05 61.48 -69.78
N GLY A 26 -1.44 60.33 -70.12
CA GLY A 26 -1.05 59.34 -69.11
C GLY A 26 0.00 59.88 -68.15
N THR A 27 0.10 59.26 -66.98
CA THR A 27 1.07 59.66 -65.95
C THR A 27 2.49 59.51 -66.47
N ILE A 28 3.26 60.59 -66.36
CA ILE A 28 4.68 60.61 -66.73
C ILE A 28 5.47 60.29 -65.47
N VAL A 29 6.21 59.19 -65.49
CA VAL A 29 7.08 58.80 -64.38
C VAL A 29 8.43 59.48 -64.54
N THR A 30 8.83 60.30 -63.57
CA THR A 30 10.11 61.00 -63.61
C THR A 30 11.26 60.07 -63.26
N ALA A 31 12.45 60.34 -63.81
CA ALA A 31 13.67 59.61 -63.45
C ALA A 31 13.98 59.72 -61.95
N GLU A 32 13.72 60.89 -61.35
CA GLU A 32 13.84 61.10 -59.90
C GLU A 32 12.94 60.12 -59.11
N TRP A 33 11.68 59.95 -59.53
CA TRP A 33 10.78 59.00 -58.87
C TRP A 33 11.27 57.55 -59.03
N LEU A 34 11.71 57.15 -60.23
CA LEU A 34 12.26 55.81 -60.48
C LEU A 34 13.54 55.53 -59.67
N ASN A 35 14.44 56.51 -59.56
CA ASN A 35 15.65 56.38 -58.75
C ASN A 35 15.30 56.20 -57.27
N HIS A 36 14.33 56.95 -56.74
CA HIS A 36 13.86 56.73 -55.36
C HIS A 36 13.26 55.33 -55.16
N VAL A 37 12.53 54.78 -56.14
CA VAL A 37 12.03 53.39 -56.07
C VAL A 37 13.20 52.41 -56.02
N GLN A 38 14.19 52.61 -56.91
CA GLN A 38 15.36 51.77 -57.00
C GLN A 38 16.16 51.79 -55.70
N ASP A 39 16.42 52.97 -55.14
CA ASP A 39 17.16 53.12 -53.89
C ASP A 39 16.46 52.42 -52.71
N GLU A 40 15.13 52.50 -52.60
CA GLU A 40 14.37 51.78 -51.56
C GLU A 40 14.51 50.25 -51.73
N ILE A 41 14.43 49.74 -52.95
CA ILE A 41 14.63 48.31 -53.23
C ILE A 41 16.07 47.88 -52.91
N CYS A 42 17.05 48.66 -53.34
CA CYS A 42 18.47 48.41 -53.06
C CYS A 42 18.76 48.43 -51.55
N ASN A 43 18.19 49.40 -50.82
CA ASN A 43 18.35 49.51 -49.37
C ASN A 43 17.80 48.27 -48.63
N VAL A 44 16.66 47.72 -49.07
CA VAL A 44 16.12 46.48 -48.50
C VAL A 44 17.08 45.31 -48.71
N ILE A 45 17.65 45.16 -49.92
CA ILE A 45 18.62 44.09 -50.22
C ILE A 45 19.90 44.24 -49.37
N LEU A 46 20.44 45.47 -49.31
CA LEU A 46 21.64 45.78 -48.54
C LEU A 46 21.45 45.56 -47.04
N SER A 47 20.26 45.81 -46.50
CA SER A 47 19.96 45.60 -45.06
C SER A 47 20.10 44.15 -44.60
N GLU A 48 20.02 43.20 -45.54
CA GLU A 48 20.19 41.76 -45.27
C GLU A 48 21.63 41.28 -45.59
N ASN A 49 22.57 42.23 -45.73
CA ASN A 49 23.98 42.00 -46.08
C ASN A 49 24.19 41.31 -47.44
N MET A 50 23.26 41.49 -48.38
CA MET A 50 23.40 41.00 -49.75
C MET A 50 24.03 42.06 -50.65
N SER A 51 25.02 41.68 -51.46
CA SER A 51 25.59 42.57 -52.48
C SER A 51 24.66 42.70 -53.68
N LEU A 52 24.53 43.91 -54.24
CA LEU A 52 23.73 44.16 -55.45
C LEU A 52 24.40 43.53 -56.67
N ASP A 53 23.61 42.85 -57.50
CA ASP A 53 24.06 42.17 -58.72
C ASP A 53 23.08 42.51 -59.85
N ASP A 54 23.58 43.19 -60.89
CA ASP A 54 22.79 43.64 -62.03
C ASP A 54 22.27 42.49 -62.90
N SER A 55 22.85 41.30 -62.77
CA SER A 55 22.44 40.09 -63.47
C SER A 55 21.35 39.29 -62.73
N ALA A 56 21.10 39.61 -61.45
CA ALA A 56 20.20 38.86 -60.59
C ALA A 56 18.83 39.54 -60.43
N SER A 57 17.77 38.95 -61.01
CA SER A 57 16.41 39.49 -60.95
C SER A 57 15.59 39.09 -59.72
N ASN A 58 16.15 38.27 -58.83
CA ASN A 58 15.45 37.69 -57.67
C ASN A 58 15.98 38.18 -56.31
N GLN A 59 16.89 39.16 -56.28
CA GLN A 59 17.55 39.62 -55.05
C GLN A 59 16.57 40.17 -54.01
N LEU A 60 15.58 40.95 -54.42
CA LEU A 60 14.55 41.47 -53.51
C LEU A 60 13.74 40.34 -52.85
N SER A 61 13.36 39.31 -53.63
CA SER A 61 12.63 38.16 -53.08
C SER A 61 13.50 37.35 -52.11
N ALA A 62 14.80 37.21 -52.40
CA ALA A 62 15.75 36.54 -51.52
C ALA A 62 15.93 37.32 -50.20
N ALA A 63 16.12 38.64 -50.25
CA ALA A 63 16.23 39.50 -49.06
C ALA A 63 14.97 39.41 -48.18
N ILE A 64 13.77 39.49 -48.76
CA ILE A 64 12.51 39.37 -48.02
C ILE A 64 12.40 37.99 -47.34
N LYS A 65 12.77 36.90 -48.04
CA LYS A 65 12.75 35.55 -47.46
C LYS A 65 13.74 35.41 -46.31
N GLN A 66 14.94 35.99 -46.42
CA GLN A 66 15.94 35.99 -45.36
C GLN A 66 15.41 36.71 -44.12
N LYS A 67 14.83 37.90 -44.28
CA LYS A 67 14.21 38.67 -43.20
C LYS A 67 13.07 37.93 -42.51
N LEU A 68 12.24 37.24 -43.30
CA LEU A 68 11.15 36.41 -42.80
C LEU A 68 11.67 35.21 -42.00
N ASN A 69 12.72 34.55 -42.48
CA ASN A 69 13.34 33.44 -41.77
C ASN A 69 13.98 33.89 -40.47
N ALA A 70 14.70 35.01 -40.46
CA ALA A 70 15.26 35.57 -39.24
C ALA A 70 14.18 35.93 -38.21
N LEU A 71 13.06 36.51 -38.66
CA LEU A 71 11.91 36.79 -37.81
C LEU A 71 11.30 35.49 -37.25
N LYS A 72 11.13 34.47 -38.09
CA LYS A 72 10.61 33.17 -37.69
C LYS A 72 11.51 32.49 -36.66
N GLU A 73 12.81 32.47 -36.88
CA GLU A 73 13.80 31.92 -35.95
C GLU A 73 13.77 32.66 -34.61
N GLY A 74 13.70 33.99 -34.63
CA GLY A 74 13.53 34.80 -33.41
C GLY A 74 12.26 34.43 -32.65
N CYS A 75 11.12 34.34 -33.33
CA CYS A 75 9.86 33.93 -32.71
C CYS A 75 9.92 32.49 -32.15
N GLU A 76 10.57 31.55 -32.85
CA GLU A 76 10.74 30.18 -32.37
C GLU A 76 11.60 30.14 -31.10
N GLN A 77 12.66 30.94 -31.04
CA GLN A 77 13.49 31.09 -29.84
C GLN A 77 12.70 31.67 -28.67
N ASP A 78 11.92 32.73 -28.90
CA ASP A 78 11.07 33.35 -27.88
C ASP A 78 10.02 32.35 -27.34
N ILE A 79 9.38 31.57 -28.22
CA ILE A 79 8.42 30.53 -27.82
C ILE A 79 9.09 29.46 -26.95
N VAL A 80 10.30 29.02 -27.31
CA VAL A 80 11.07 28.06 -26.51
C VAL A 80 11.45 28.65 -25.15
N GLY A 81 11.83 29.93 -25.12
CA GLY A 81 12.09 30.69 -23.89
C GLY A 81 10.87 30.71 -22.97
N PHE A 82 9.71 31.16 -23.48
CA PHE A 82 8.46 31.20 -22.73
C PHE A 82 8.03 29.83 -22.22
N LYS A 83 8.15 28.78 -23.04
CA LYS A 83 7.81 27.41 -22.62
C LYS A 83 8.69 26.96 -21.45
N THR A 84 9.96 27.31 -21.46
CA THR A 84 10.91 26.99 -20.39
C THR A 84 10.56 27.73 -19.10
N GLU A 85 10.25 29.03 -19.19
CA GLU A 85 9.81 29.84 -18.04
C GLU A 85 8.51 29.31 -17.43
N VAL A 86 7.52 28.96 -18.25
CA VAL A 86 6.25 28.38 -17.79
C VAL A 86 6.47 27.08 -17.01
N GLU A 87 7.34 26.19 -17.48
CA GLU A 87 7.66 24.96 -16.75
C GLU A 87 8.42 25.22 -15.45
N GLN A 88 9.25 26.26 -15.37
CA GLN A 88 9.87 26.68 -14.12
C GLN A 88 8.84 27.23 -13.13
N TRP A 89 7.94 28.08 -13.60
CA TRP A 89 6.85 28.64 -12.78
C TRP A 89 5.94 27.55 -12.25
N LYS A 90 5.61 26.55 -13.08
CA LYS A 90 4.84 25.38 -12.66
C LYS A 90 5.50 24.61 -11.53
N LYS A 91 6.83 24.38 -11.60
CA LYS A 91 7.59 23.74 -10.52
C LYS A 91 7.60 24.59 -9.24
N GLN A 92 7.78 25.91 -9.37
CA GLN A 92 7.73 26.82 -8.23
C GLN A 92 6.35 26.81 -7.55
N ILE A 93 5.27 26.92 -8.32
CA ILE A 93 3.89 26.86 -7.80
C ILE A 93 3.64 25.53 -7.07
N GLN A 94 4.05 24.40 -7.64
CA GLN A 94 3.92 23.10 -6.98
C GLN A 94 4.69 23.03 -5.66
N SER A 95 5.90 23.61 -5.61
CA SER A 95 6.68 23.68 -4.37
C SER A 95 6.01 24.55 -3.30
N THR A 96 5.43 25.69 -3.70
CA THR A 96 4.71 26.59 -2.79
C THR A 96 3.44 25.93 -2.24
N ILE A 97 2.68 25.22 -3.08
CA ILE A 97 1.51 24.46 -2.63
C ILE A 97 1.91 23.42 -1.58
N LEU A 98 3.01 22.69 -1.80
CA LEU A 98 3.51 21.71 -0.85
C LEU A 98 3.94 22.36 0.47
N THR A 99 4.60 23.52 0.42
CA THR A 99 5.00 24.27 1.62
C THR A 99 3.78 24.77 2.38
N LEU A 100 2.79 25.35 1.70
CA LEU A 100 1.54 25.81 2.32
C LEU A 100 0.76 24.65 2.95
N ALA A 101 0.71 23.49 2.29
CA ALA A 101 0.11 22.28 2.87
C ALA A 101 0.83 21.86 4.15
N LYS A 102 2.16 21.84 4.16
CA LYS A 102 2.96 21.55 5.36
C LYS A 102 2.75 22.56 6.48
N GLU A 103 2.67 23.86 6.16
CA GLU A 103 2.38 24.91 7.14
C GLU A 103 0.97 24.79 7.72
N SER A 104 -0.02 24.44 6.88
CA SER A 104 -1.39 24.21 7.34
C SER A 104 -1.47 23.01 8.28
N GLU A 105 -0.74 21.93 7.98
CA GLU A 105 -0.66 20.76 8.84
C GLU A 105 0.11 21.06 10.13
N LEU A 106 1.19 21.85 10.06
CA LEU A 106 1.92 22.31 11.24
C LEU A 106 1.01 23.15 12.15
N LYS A 107 0.20 24.06 11.58
CA LYS A 107 -0.80 24.83 12.33
C LYS A 107 -1.88 23.95 12.94
N ARG A 108 -2.34 22.91 12.22
CA ARG A 108 -3.28 21.92 12.74
C ARG A 108 -2.68 21.16 13.94
N LEU A 109 -1.43 20.74 13.82
CA LEU A 109 -0.69 20.05 14.89
C LEU A 109 -0.40 20.98 16.07
N GLN A 110 -0.15 22.27 15.84
CA GLN A 110 0.01 23.27 16.91
C GLN A 110 -1.32 23.66 17.59
N ALA A 111 -2.46 23.49 16.93
CA ALA A 111 -3.78 23.66 17.57
C ALA A 111 -4.18 22.44 18.43
N ILE A 112 -3.46 21.32 18.29
CA ILE A 112 -3.70 20.03 18.96
C ILE A 112 -3.02 19.93 20.35
N THR A 113 -2.19 20.90 20.75
CA THR A 113 -1.12 20.66 21.74
C THR A 113 -1.40 20.81 23.25
N ASP A 114 -2.64 20.98 23.74
CA ASP A 114 -2.91 20.87 25.19
C ASP A 114 -3.91 19.75 25.52
N THR A 115 -4.98 19.63 24.73
CA THR A 115 -5.98 18.57 24.89
C THR A 115 -5.40 17.20 24.53
N ASP A 116 -4.66 17.07 23.43
CA ASP A 116 -4.12 15.76 23.02
C ASP A 116 -2.91 15.34 23.86
N LYS A 117 -2.17 16.30 24.44
CA LYS A 117 -1.18 15.97 25.48
C LYS A 117 -1.84 15.42 26.73
N THR A 118 -2.97 16.00 27.14
CA THR A 118 -3.76 15.52 28.28
C THR A 118 -4.31 14.12 28.00
N ASN A 119 -4.86 13.89 26.80
CA ASN A 119 -5.35 12.57 26.38
C ASN A 119 -4.21 11.54 26.32
N LEU A 120 -3.05 11.89 25.75
CA LEU A 120 -1.88 11.00 25.73
C LEU A 120 -1.37 10.66 27.13
N LEU A 121 -1.28 11.65 28.02
CA LEU A 121 -0.90 11.43 29.42
C LEU A 121 -1.89 10.48 30.12
N GLN A 122 -3.18 10.64 29.90
CA GLN A 122 -4.21 9.72 30.42
C GLN A 122 -4.05 8.31 29.83
N CYS A 123 -3.80 8.18 28.53
CA CYS A 123 -3.54 6.88 27.90
C CYS A 123 -2.28 6.20 28.47
N PHE A 124 -1.20 6.95 28.70
CA PHE A 124 0.01 6.43 29.32
C PHE A 124 -0.22 6.00 30.77
N GLU A 125 -1.01 6.74 31.53
CA GLU A 125 -1.38 6.40 32.90
C GLU A 125 -2.22 5.10 32.95
N ILE A 126 -3.21 4.97 32.06
CA ILE A 126 -4.01 3.74 31.91
C ILE A 126 -3.11 2.54 31.55
N LEU A 127 -2.19 2.71 30.59
CA LEU A 127 -1.28 1.65 30.17
C LEU A 127 -0.34 1.23 31.31
N ASN A 128 0.19 2.18 32.08
CA ASN A 128 1.04 1.88 33.24
C ASN A 128 0.26 1.14 34.32
N ASN A 129 -0.98 1.55 34.62
CA ASN A 129 -1.83 0.86 35.58
C ASN A 129 -2.12 -0.58 35.17
N PHE A 130 -2.44 -0.80 33.88
CA PHE A 130 -2.63 -2.16 33.33
C PHE A 130 -1.37 -3.02 33.44
N ASN A 131 -0.19 -2.46 33.10
CA ASN A 131 1.07 -3.19 33.20
C ASN A 131 1.41 -3.55 34.64
N ASN A 132 1.18 -2.65 35.60
CA ASN A 132 1.41 -2.92 37.01
C ASN A 132 0.48 -4.04 37.53
N GLU A 133 -0.82 -3.98 37.21
CA GLU A 133 -1.78 -5.03 37.57
C GLU A 133 -1.39 -6.39 36.95
N PHE A 134 -0.93 -6.40 35.70
CA PHE A 134 -0.44 -7.61 35.04
C PHE A 134 0.79 -8.19 35.74
N VAL A 135 1.78 -7.35 36.08
CA VAL A 135 2.98 -7.78 36.81
C VAL A 135 2.63 -8.34 38.18
N GLU A 136 1.71 -7.71 38.91
CA GLU A 136 1.24 -8.22 40.21
C GLU A 136 0.56 -9.60 40.07
N LYS A 137 -0.29 -9.78 39.06
CA LYS A 137 -0.93 -11.09 38.77
C LYS A 137 0.11 -12.16 38.44
N VAL A 138 1.12 -11.84 37.64
CA VAL A 138 2.21 -12.77 37.31
C VAL A 138 3.02 -13.14 38.55
N LEU A 139 3.36 -12.16 39.40
CA LEU A 139 4.06 -12.41 40.66
C LEU A 139 3.25 -13.31 41.60
N GLN A 140 1.95 -13.09 41.71
CA GLN A 140 1.06 -13.93 42.53
C GLN A 140 0.98 -15.36 42.00
N PHE A 141 0.93 -15.52 40.68
CA PHE A 141 0.97 -16.82 40.04
C PHE A 141 2.29 -17.56 40.30
N LEU A 142 3.43 -16.88 40.17
CA LEU A 142 4.75 -17.45 40.47
C LEU A 142 4.88 -17.89 41.93
N LYS A 143 4.39 -17.08 42.89
CA LYS A 143 4.35 -17.47 44.31
C LYS A 143 3.51 -18.72 44.54
N THR A 144 2.38 -18.84 43.85
CA THR A 144 1.51 -20.02 43.95
C THR A 144 2.22 -21.26 43.39
N LEU A 145 2.93 -21.13 42.27
CA LEU A 145 3.74 -22.21 41.71
C LEU A 145 4.88 -22.65 42.64
N GLU A 146 5.59 -21.70 43.24
CA GLU A 146 6.65 -21.96 44.21
C GLU A 146 6.12 -22.71 45.43
N GLN A 147 4.99 -22.28 45.99
CA GLN A 147 4.33 -22.98 47.11
C GLN A 147 3.91 -24.40 46.72
N ASN A 148 3.33 -24.58 45.53
CA ASN A 148 2.94 -25.91 45.05
C ASN A 148 4.16 -26.82 44.85
N TYR A 149 5.28 -26.29 44.35
CA TYR A 149 6.52 -27.02 44.21
C TYR A 149 7.07 -27.46 45.58
N PHE A 150 7.07 -26.57 46.57
CA PHE A 150 7.50 -26.89 47.94
C PHE A 150 6.63 -27.99 48.57
N ILE A 151 5.31 -27.93 48.37
CA ILE A 151 4.39 -28.99 48.82
C ILE A 151 4.68 -30.32 48.13
N GLN A 152 4.95 -30.31 46.82
CA GLN A 152 5.32 -31.52 46.07
C GLN A 152 6.63 -32.12 46.57
N ASP A 153 7.65 -31.29 46.80
CA ASP A 153 8.96 -31.72 47.31
C ASP A 153 8.88 -32.32 48.72
N SER A 154 8.08 -31.68 49.61
CA SER A 154 7.79 -32.22 50.94
C SER A 154 7.10 -33.58 50.86
N ARG A 155 6.09 -33.74 50.00
CA ARG A 155 5.39 -35.01 49.78
C ARG A 155 6.31 -36.08 49.20
N PHE A 156 7.17 -35.71 48.27
CA PHE A 156 8.16 -36.62 47.70
C PHE A 156 9.12 -37.13 48.77
N THR A 157 9.62 -36.23 49.62
CA THR A 157 10.50 -36.56 50.76
C THR A 157 9.80 -37.48 51.76
N GLU A 158 8.54 -37.23 52.10
CA GLU A 158 7.73 -38.10 52.96
C GLU A 158 7.58 -39.52 52.38
N VAL A 159 7.21 -39.62 51.10
CA VAL A 159 7.07 -40.91 50.40
C VAL A 159 8.41 -41.64 50.36
N PHE A 160 9.49 -40.93 50.05
CA PHE A 160 10.83 -41.51 49.98
C PHE A 160 11.29 -42.04 51.36
N ASN A 161 11.06 -41.28 52.43
CA ASN A 161 11.37 -41.70 53.80
C ASN A 161 10.53 -42.88 54.28
N ALA A 162 9.22 -42.88 54.00
CA ALA A 162 8.33 -43.99 54.31
C ALA A 162 8.76 -45.26 53.57
N TYR A 163 9.13 -45.12 52.30
CA TYR A 163 9.63 -46.22 51.49
C TYR A 163 10.98 -46.74 51.99
N GLY A 164 11.94 -45.87 52.29
CA GLY A 164 13.22 -46.25 52.88
C GLY A 164 13.04 -47.03 54.20
N THR A 165 12.11 -46.58 55.04
CA THR A 165 11.73 -47.29 56.28
C THR A 165 11.13 -48.67 56.00
N TYR A 166 10.25 -48.77 55.00
CA TYR A 166 9.66 -50.04 54.57
C TYR A 166 10.75 -51.03 54.12
N VAL A 167 11.69 -50.58 53.28
CA VAL A 167 12.81 -51.39 52.79
C VAL A 167 13.69 -51.87 53.94
N LEU A 168 14.06 -50.97 54.85
CA LEU A 168 14.87 -51.31 56.03
C LEU A 168 14.21 -52.38 56.92
N LYS A 169 12.88 -52.32 57.09
CA LYS A 169 12.12 -53.30 57.86
C LYS A 169 12.02 -54.67 57.18
N HIS A 170 11.90 -54.72 55.86
CA HIS A 170 11.60 -55.97 55.14
C HIS A 170 12.83 -56.68 54.57
N VAL A 171 13.93 -55.97 54.32
CA VAL A 171 15.15 -56.55 53.72
C VAL A 171 16.10 -57.15 54.77
N GLY A 172 15.81 -57.02 56.06
CA GLY A 172 16.48 -57.78 57.12
C GLY A 172 17.99 -57.52 57.17
N ALA A 173 18.37 -56.37 57.73
CA ALA A 173 19.68 -56.09 58.34
C ALA A 173 20.92 -56.74 57.64
N LYS A 174 21.27 -56.23 56.46
CA LYS A 174 22.64 -55.89 56.03
C LYS A 174 22.55 -55.26 54.63
N LEU A 175 22.20 -53.97 54.60
CA LEU A 175 22.39 -53.14 53.40
C LEU A 175 23.89 -53.01 53.16
N ASN A 176 24.44 -53.91 52.36
CA ASN A 176 25.68 -53.62 51.66
C ASN A 176 25.35 -52.89 50.36
N GLU A 177 26.31 -52.14 49.83
CA GLU A 177 26.15 -51.31 48.64
C GLU A 177 25.60 -52.10 47.44
N SER A 178 25.98 -53.38 47.33
CA SER A 178 25.50 -54.30 46.30
C SER A 178 24.00 -54.61 46.42
N ALA A 179 23.48 -54.79 47.63
CA ALA A 179 22.06 -55.01 47.88
C ALA A 179 21.25 -53.74 47.64
N PHE A 180 21.79 -52.57 47.99
CA PHE A 180 21.17 -51.28 47.67
C PHE A 180 21.09 -51.04 46.16
N GLN A 181 22.18 -51.32 45.43
CA GLN A 181 22.20 -51.11 43.98
C GLN A 181 21.29 -52.06 43.22
N ARG A 182 21.30 -53.35 43.60
CA ARG A 182 20.36 -54.33 43.05
C ARG A 182 18.91 -53.94 43.35
N PHE A 183 18.64 -53.35 44.51
CA PHE A 183 17.32 -52.83 44.84
C PHE A 183 16.93 -51.61 43.99
N LEU A 184 17.83 -50.63 43.80
CA LEU A 184 17.61 -49.50 42.92
C LEU A 184 17.26 -49.96 41.50
N ASP A 185 18.00 -50.92 40.96
CA ASP A 185 17.80 -51.42 39.60
C ASP A 185 16.51 -52.25 39.45
N THR A 186 16.14 -53.03 40.47
CA THR A 186 15.01 -53.97 40.37
C THR A 186 13.66 -53.35 40.77
N ASN A 187 13.66 -52.36 41.67
CA ASN A 187 12.42 -51.82 42.25
C ASN A 187 12.27 -50.31 42.02
N TYR A 188 13.31 -49.52 42.29
CA TYR A 188 13.22 -48.05 42.23
C TYR A 188 13.25 -47.50 40.80
N ASN A 189 14.24 -47.88 39.99
CA ASN A 189 14.39 -47.42 38.62
C ASN A 189 13.19 -47.82 37.74
N PRO A 190 12.63 -49.04 37.84
CA PRO A 190 11.39 -49.40 37.14
C PRO A 190 10.20 -48.59 37.61
N PHE A 191 10.04 -48.34 38.92
CA PHE A 191 8.98 -47.48 39.47
C PHE A 191 9.11 -46.04 39.00
N ILE A 192 10.31 -45.45 39.04
CA ILE A 192 10.54 -44.10 38.50
C ILE A 192 10.22 -44.07 37.00
N ASN A 193 10.67 -45.07 36.24
CA ASN A 193 10.41 -45.15 34.80
C ASN A 193 8.95 -45.46 34.44
N THR A 194 8.12 -46.04 35.33
CA THR A 194 6.68 -46.24 35.08
C THR A 194 5.83 -45.10 35.60
N THR A 195 6.14 -44.55 36.77
CA THR A 195 5.40 -43.45 37.41
C THR A 195 5.74 -42.09 36.80
N PHE A 196 7.00 -41.86 36.43
CA PHE A 196 7.46 -40.61 35.80
C PHE A 196 7.77 -40.78 34.30
N LYS A 197 7.28 -41.85 33.67
CA LYS A 197 7.39 -42.06 32.22
C LYS A 197 6.83 -40.83 31.52
N ASN A 198 7.69 -40.13 30.78
CA ASN A 198 7.44 -38.93 29.98
C ASN A 198 5.99 -38.45 30.07
N HIS A 199 5.68 -37.65 31.10
CA HIS A 199 4.56 -36.74 30.98
C HIS A 199 4.94 -35.82 29.81
N THR A 200 4.46 -36.16 28.61
CA THR A 200 4.47 -35.30 27.44
C THR A 200 3.56 -34.14 27.77
N HIS A 201 4.09 -33.19 28.56
CA HIS A 201 3.41 -31.95 28.83
C HIS A 201 3.36 -31.21 27.48
N PRO A 202 2.17 -30.92 26.93
CA PRO A 202 2.02 -30.42 25.55
C PRO A 202 2.88 -29.19 25.23
N GLN A 203 3.20 -28.40 26.27
CA GLN A 203 4.02 -27.19 26.15
C GLN A 203 5.51 -27.45 25.84
N TYR A 204 6.05 -28.62 26.17
CA TYR A 204 7.47 -28.94 25.90
C TYR A 204 7.69 -29.36 24.43
N GLU A 205 6.74 -30.09 23.83
CA GLU A 205 6.83 -30.52 22.43
C GLU A 205 6.60 -29.36 21.43
N ILE A 206 5.73 -28.41 21.77
CA ILE A 206 5.52 -27.20 20.97
C ILE A 206 6.81 -26.35 20.90
N LYS A 207 7.57 -26.27 22.01
CA LYS A 207 8.85 -25.57 22.04
C LYS A 207 9.93 -26.30 21.22
N GLN A 208 10.02 -27.63 21.27
CA GLN A 208 10.99 -28.36 20.44
C GLN A 208 10.70 -28.26 18.93
N ALA A 209 9.43 -28.29 18.52
CA ALA A 209 9.03 -28.14 17.11
C ALA A 209 9.47 -26.79 16.52
N TYR A 210 9.40 -25.70 17.31
CA TYR A 210 9.81 -24.36 16.89
C TYR A 210 11.32 -24.21 16.65
N TYR A 211 12.15 -25.00 17.35
CA TYR A 211 13.62 -24.87 17.28
C TYR A 211 14.32 -25.94 16.44
N THR A 212 13.65 -27.06 16.14
CA THR A 212 14.32 -28.23 15.50
C THR A 212 13.67 -28.70 14.19
N GLY A 213 12.56 -28.09 13.75
CA GLY A 213 11.85 -28.51 12.55
C GLY A 213 11.16 -29.88 12.67
N PHE A 214 11.05 -30.42 13.89
CA PHE A 214 10.40 -31.69 14.17
C PHE A 214 8.87 -31.53 14.13
N ILE A 215 8.19 -32.36 13.34
CA ILE A 215 6.72 -32.38 13.25
C ILE A 215 6.16 -33.20 14.44
N PRO A 216 5.28 -32.65 15.29
CA PRO A 216 4.73 -33.38 16.44
C PRO A 216 3.96 -34.63 16.02
N GLN A 217 4.18 -35.76 16.72
CA GLN A 217 3.54 -37.05 16.39
C GLN A 217 2.01 -37.04 16.46
N PHE A 218 1.41 -36.05 17.14
CA PHE A 218 -0.04 -35.88 17.18
C PHE A 218 -0.66 -35.49 15.83
N GLN A 219 0.12 -34.96 14.87
CA GLN A 219 -0.39 -34.68 13.51
C GLN A 219 -0.63 -35.94 12.67
N ASN A 220 0.08 -37.05 12.93
CA ASN A 220 -0.05 -38.29 12.15
C ASN A 220 -1.28 -39.15 12.53
N LYS A 221 -2.08 -38.73 13.52
CA LYS A 221 -3.33 -39.43 13.91
C LYS A 221 -4.60 -38.66 13.59
N ALA A 222 -4.51 -37.54 12.85
CA ALA A 222 -5.70 -36.94 12.26
C ALA A 222 -6.15 -37.81 11.08
N ASN A 223 -7.04 -38.78 11.35
CA ASN A 223 -7.78 -39.51 10.33
C ASN A 223 -8.43 -38.49 9.38
N THR A 224 -7.90 -38.38 8.17
CA THR A 224 -8.60 -37.76 7.04
C THR A 224 -9.71 -38.69 6.57
N SER A 225 -10.72 -38.90 7.42
CA SER A 225 -12.00 -39.40 6.95
C SER A 225 -12.74 -38.21 6.34
N LEU A 226 -12.79 -38.16 5.01
CA LEU A 226 -13.77 -37.39 4.25
C LEU A 226 -15.16 -37.90 4.63
N VAL A 227 -15.70 -37.41 5.74
CA VAL A 227 -17.10 -37.58 6.10
C VAL A 227 -17.86 -36.46 5.40
N PRO A 228 -18.87 -36.76 4.57
CA PRO A 228 -19.76 -35.74 4.03
C PRO A 228 -20.47 -35.08 5.21
N CYS A 229 -20.06 -33.85 5.55
CA CYS A 229 -20.57 -33.12 6.70
C CYS A 229 -21.95 -32.54 6.40
N ASN A 230 -22.98 -33.39 6.45
CA ASN A 230 -24.37 -32.94 6.43
C ASN A 230 -24.89 -32.49 7.81
N ASN A 231 -24.07 -32.48 8.87
CA ASN A 231 -24.54 -32.25 10.25
C ASN A 231 -23.70 -31.29 11.11
N LEU A 232 -22.88 -30.39 10.54
CA LEU A 232 -22.31 -29.27 11.30
C LEU A 232 -23.26 -28.06 11.28
N MET A 233 -24.35 -28.14 12.03
CA MET A 233 -25.27 -27.00 12.31
C MET A 233 -24.68 -25.97 13.30
N HIS A 234 -23.38 -25.68 13.22
CA HIS A 234 -22.77 -24.50 13.84
C HIS A 234 -21.87 -23.72 12.88
N SER A 235 -22.04 -23.92 11.56
CA SER A 235 -21.55 -22.95 10.59
C SER A 235 -22.38 -21.67 10.72
N ASN A 236 -21.79 -20.61 11.26
CA ASN A 236 -22.21 -19.25 10.95
C ASN A 236 -21.88 -18.94 9.47
N SER A 237 -22.40 -19.74 8.54
CA SER A 237 -22.46 -19.41 7.12
C SER A 237 -23.59 -18.40 6.94
N LYS A 238 -23.37 -17.19 7.45
CA LYS A 238 -24.26 -16.06 7.21
C LYS A 238 -23.58 -15.08 6.28
N ASN A 239 -24.38 -14.68 5.30
CA ASN A 239 -24.27 -13.49 4.46
C ASN A 239 -23.50 -13.67 3.16
N ILE A 240 -24.25 -14.12 2.14
CA ILE A 240 -24.07 -13.59 0.78
C ILE A 240 -24.38 -12.09 0.89
N THR A 241 -23.34 -11.27 1.06
CA THR A 241 -23.51 -9.81 1.11
C THR A 241 -23.28 -9.26 -0.28
N LYS A 242 -24.28 -8.58 -0.83
CA LYS A 242 -24.10 -7.75 -2.02
C LYS A 242 -23.25 -6.53 -1.61
N ILE A 243 -22.00 -6.48 -2.04
CA ILE A 243 -21.13 -5.34 -1.76
C ILE A 243 -21.37 -4.30 -2.86
N THR A 244 -22.25 -3.34 -2.61
CA THR A 244 -22.37 -2.13 -3.44
C THR A 244 -21.42 -1.08 -2.87
N ASN A 245 -20.30 -0.84 -3.55
CA ASN A 245 -19.19 0.08 -3.21
C ASN A 245 -18.02 -0.52 -2.41
N LEU A 246 -16.81 -0.33 -2.96
CA LEU A 246 -15.50 -0.84 -2.54
C LEU A 246 -14.97 -0.33 -1.17
N LEU A 247 -15.86 0.18 -0.31
CA LEU A 247 -15.48 0.68 1.01
C LEU A 247 -16.18 -0.01 2.17
N HIS A 248 -17.15 -0.90 1.92
CA HIS A 248 -17.79 -1.60 3.03
C HIS A 248 -16.86 -2.72 3.55
N ILE A 249 -16.52 -2.64 4.85
CA ILE A 249 -15.71 -3.63 5.55
C ILE A 249 -16.70 -4.58 6.26
N PRO A 250 -16.99 -5.78 5.71
CA PRO A 250 -17.65 -6.79 6.50
C PRO A 250 -16.73 -7.15 7.67
N THR A 251 -17.22 -6.93 8.88
CA THR A 251 -16.54 -7.27 10.13
C THR A 251 -17.17 -8.51 10.76
N PHE A 252 -16.33 -9.33 11.37
CA PHE A 252 -16.71 -10.57 12.04
C PHE A 252 -16.13 -10.57 13.44
N TYR A 253 -16.95 -10.93 14.42
CA TYR A 253 -16.53 -10.99 15.80
C TYR A 253 -16.18 -12.43 16.18
N LEU A 254 -14.90 -12.68 16.43
CA LEU A 254 -14.37 -13.97 16.90
C LEU A 254 -14.37 -13.97 18.42
N LYS A 255 -15.37 -14.61 19.01
CA LYS A 255 -15.61 -14.63 20.47
C LYS A 255 -14.58 -15.43 21.27
N HIS A 256 -13.90 -16.40 20.65
CA HIS A 256 -13.11 -17.39 21.39
C HIS A 256 -11.67 -17.34 20.91
N SER A 257 -10.74 -17.61 21.83
CA SER A 257 -9.35 -17.87 21.46
C SER A 257 -9.31 -19.15 20.61
N GLY A 258 -8.48 -19.17 19.58
CA GLY A 258 -8.28 -20.37 18.77
C GLY A 258 -7.53 -20.11 17.47
N ILE A 259 -7.23 -21.19 16.76
CA ILE A 259 -6.75 -21.14 15.37
C ILE A 259 -7.97 -21.22 14.47
N TYR A 260 -8.13 -20.24 13.59
CA TYR A 260 -9.23 -20.17 12.64
C TYR A 260 -8.70 -20.31 11.22
N GLN A 261 -9.23 -21.23 10.44
CA GLN A 261 -9.06 -21.24 9.00
C GLN A 261 -10.12 -20.34 8.39
N ILE A 262 -9.68 -19.33 7.68
CA ILE A 262 -10.53 -18.32 7.05
C ILE A 262 -10.60 -18.63 5.57
N HIS A 263 -11.79 -18.90 5.08
CA HIS A 263 -12.07 -19.13 3.68
C HIS A 263 -12.82 -17.93 3.14
N PHE A 264 -12.25 -17.27 2.14
CA PHE A 264 -12.89 -16.18 1.43
C PHE A 264 -13.01 -16.54 -0.04
N GLN A 265 -14.24 -16.59 -0.52
CA GLN A 265 -14.55 -16.85 -1.92
C GLN A 265 -15.28 -15.65 -2.52
N LEU A 266 -14.71 -15.10 -3.58
CA LEU A 266 -15.34 -14.04 -4.38
C LEU A 266 -15.96 -14.66 -5.62
N ASN A 267 -17.26 -14.44 -5.83
CA ASN A 267 -17.97 -14.81 -7.05
C ASN A 267 -18.56 -13.54 -7.70
N GLN A 268 -18.14 -13.22 -8.92
CA GLN A 268 -18.73 -12.12 -9.70
C GLN A 268 -19.93 -12.61 -10.51
N THR A 269 -21.02 -11.83 -10.54
CA THR A 269 -22.17 -12.09 -11.43
C THR A 269 -22.07 -11.27 -12.72
N ALA A 270 -21.70 -11.96 -13.80
CA ALA A 270 -22.08 -11.79 -15.22
C ALA A 270 -22.01 -10.43 -15.96
N GLU A 271 -21.71 -9.29 -15.35
CA GLU A 271 -21.60 -8.02 -16.10
C GLU A 271 -20.19 -7.83 -16.68
N GLN A 272 -20.11 -7.73 -18.01
CA GLN A 272 -18.92 -7.78 -18.88
C GLN A 272 -17.89 -6.64 -18.70
N ASN A 273 -17.99 -5.85 -17.64
CA ASN A 273 -17.05 -4.76 -17.42
C ASN A 273 -15.78 -5.31 -16.76
N SER A 274 -14.64 -5.15 -17.44
CA SER A 274 -13.34 -5.59 -16.96
C SER A 274 -13.00 -4.91 -15.63
N LEU A 275 -13.08 -5.65 -14.52
CA LEU A 275 -12.54 -5.18 -13.25
C LEU A 275 -11.03 -4.98 -13.41
N GLY A 276 -10.55 -3.80 -13.04
CA GLY A 276 -9.11 -3.57 -12.89
C GLY A 276 -8.52 -4.47 -11.80
N THR A 277 -7.22 -4.33 -11.55
CA THR A 277 -6.51 -5.09 -10.51
C THR A 277 -7.24 -5.01 -9.17
N LEU A 278 -7.61 -6.17 -8.62
CA LEU A 278 -8.23 -6.30 -7.31
C LEU A 278 -7.16 -6.52 -6.25
N LYS A 279 -7.26 -5.81 -5.13
CA LYS A 279 -6.46 -6.06 -3.94
C LYS A 279 -7.37 -6.47 -2.80
N PHE A 280 -7.02 -7.55 -2.13
CA PHE A 280 -7.72 -8.08 -0.98
C PHE A 280 -6.86 -7.91 0.26
N ALA A 281 -7.40 -7.26 1.29
CA ALA A 281 -6.76 -7.14 2.58
C ALA A 281 -7.59 -7.86 3.66
N PHE A 282 -6.92 -8.67 4.45
CA PHE A 282 -7.44 -9.25 5.69
C PHE A 282 -6.71 -8.62 6.87
N GLY A 283 -7.45 -8.29 7.93
CA GLY A 283 -6.91 -7.52 9.03
C GLY A 283 -7.74 -7.54 10.30
N LYS A 284 -7.14 -7.04 11.37
CA LYS A 284 -7.79 -6.83 12.66
C LYS A 284 -8.46 -5.45 12.66
N VAL A 285 -9.62 -5.34 13.30
CA VAL A 285 -10.29 -4.06 13.54
C VAL A 285 -10.18 -3.73 15.03
N THR A 286 -9.42 -2.68 15.34
CA THR A 286 -9.23 -2.18 16.71
C THR A 286 -9.72 -0.74 16.74
N GLU A 287 -10.68 -0.41 17.60
CA GLU A 287 -11.22 0.96 17.72
C GLU A 287 -11.72 1.56 16.39
N GLY A 288 -12.22 0.71 15.48
CA GLY A 288 -12.67 1.13 14.15
C GLY A 288 -11.54 1.29 13.12
N LEU A 289 -10.28 1.13 13.50
CA LEU A 289 -9.12 1.13 12.60
C LEU A 289 -8.82 -0.28 12.07
N PHE A 290 -8.61 -0.38 10.76
CA PHE A 290 -8.30 -1.63 10.07
C PHE A 290 -6.78 -1.83 9.95
N GLU A 291 -6.21 -2.73 10.76
CA GLU A 291 -4.80 -3.12 10.71
C GLU A 291 -4.63 -4.30 9.73
N THR A 292 -3.98 -4.05 8.59
CA THR A 292 -3.80 -5.08 7.55
C THR A 292 -2.79 -6.13 8.03
N LYS A 293 -3.22 -7.40 8.11
CA LYS A 293 -2.34 -8.55 8.37
C LYS A 293 -1.82 -9.18 7.10
N LYS A 294 -2.65 -9.24 6.05
CA LYS A 294 -2.27 -9.80 4.75
C LYS A 294 -2.92 -9.01 3.61
N LEU A 295 -2.14 -8.77 2.55
CA LEU A 295 -2.58 -8.10 1.33
C LEU A 295 -2.23 -8.98 0.13
N GLN A 296 -3.22 -9.32 -0.69
CA GLN A 296 -3.02 -10.09 -1.92
C GLN A 296 -3.56 -9.33 -3.12
N THR A 297 -2.81 -9.33 -4.21
CA THR A 297 -3.17 -8.64 -5.46
C THR A 297 -3.49 -9.69 -6.53
N TYR A 298 -4.63 -9.53 -7.18
CA TYR A 298 -5.08 -10.40 -8.26
C TYR A 298 -5.09 -9.62 -9.58
N PRO A 299 -4.30 -10.03 -10.58
CA PRO A 299 -4.26 -9.38 -11.88
C PRO A 299 -5.58 -9.57 -12.63
N ASN A 300 -5.87 -8.63 -13.54
CA ASN A 300 -7.09 -8.65 -14.34
C ASN A 300 -7.13 -9.88 -15.26
N THR A 301 -8.09 -10.78 -15.04
CA THR A 301 -8.38 -11.90 -15.94
C THR A 301 -9.77 -11.73 -16.51
N ASN A 302 -9.86 -11.58 -17.84
CA ASN A 302 -11.12 -11.38 -18.56
C ASN A 302 -12.15 -12.49 -18.22
N GLY A 303 -13.22 -12.14 -17.52
CA GLY A 303 -14.49 -12.86 -17.62
C GLY A 303 -15.14 -13.28 -16.31
N PHE A 304 -14.43 -13.92 -15.38
CA PHE A 304 -15.01 -14.38 -14.12
C PHE A 304 -13.93 -14.50 -13.04
N TYR A 305 -14.14 -13.86 -11.89
CA TYR A 305 -13.32 -14.09 -10.71
C TYR A 305 -13.99 -15.17 -9.86
N ASN A 306 -13.31 -16.32 -9.74
CA ASN A 306 -13.48 -17.23 -8.62
C ASN A 306 -12.20 -17.15 -7.79
N LEU A 307 -12.13 -16.13 -6.94
CA LEU A 307 -10.95 -15.90 -6.11
C LEU A 307 -11.14 -16.65 -4.81
N PHE A 308 -10.20 -17.55 -4.50
CA PHE A 308 -10.14 -18.27 -3.26
C PHE A 308 -8.95 -17.78 -2.43
N PHE A 309 -9.22 -17.38 -1.20
CA PHE A 309 -8.22 -16.99 -0.22
C PHE A 309 -8.41 -17.85 1.03
N GLU A 310 -7.31 -18.47 1.46
CA GLU A 310 -7.23 -19.27 2.67
C GLU A 310 -6.12 -18.73 3.57
N GLU A 311 -6.43 -18.55 4.85
CA GLU A 311 -5.45 -18.10 5.85
C GLU A 311 -5.73 -18.75 7.20
N ASN A 312 -4.67 -19.17 7.90
CA ASN A 312 -4.74 -19.57 9.30
C ASN A 312 -4.53 -18.35 10.19
N TYR A 313 -5.57 -17.96 10.92
CA TYR A 313 -5.55 -16.83 11.83
C TYR A 313 -5.48 -17.28 13.29
N PHE A 314 -4.48 -16.78 14.01
CA PHE A 314 -4.38 -16.93 15.45
C PHE A 314 -5.22 -15.84 16.13
N CYS A 315 -6.30 -16.23 16.80
CA CYS A 315 -7.12 -15.34 17.60
C CYS A 315 -6.78 -15.52 19.09
N PRO A 316 -6.22 -14.51 19.79
CA PRO A 316 -5.98 -14.57 21.24
C PRO A 316 -7.28 -14.51 22.07
N GLY A 317 -8.42 -14.18 21.47
CA GLY A 317 -9.74 -14.09 22.11
C GLY A 317 -10.41 -12.73 21.90
N ASN A 318 -11.74 -12.72 21.77
CA ASN A 318 -12.57 -11.52 21.62
C ASN A 318 -12.04 -10.47 20.64
N GLU A 319 -11.83 -10.87 19.38
CA GLU A 319 -11.34 -9.97 18.34
C GLU A 319 -12.36 -9.70 17.26
N THR A 320 -12.40 -8.46 16.76
CA THR A 320 -13.08 -8.12 15.52
C THR A 320 -12.08 -8.22 14.39
N VAL A 321 -12.34 -9.09 13.43
CA VAL A 321 -11.59 -9.19 12.18
C VAL A 321 -12.42 -8.62 11.05
N GLY A 322 -11.76 -8.13 10.00
CA GLY A 322 -12.46 -7.59 8.84
C GLY A 322 -11.77 -7.96 7.54
N PHE A 323 -12.48 -7.70 6.45
CA PHE A 323 -11.94 -7.79 5.10
C PHE A 323 -12.16 -6.48 4.37
N LYS A 324 -11.18 -6.09 3.56
CA LYS A 324 -11.29 -4.92 2.69
C LYS A 324 -10.88 -5.28 1.28
N ILE A 325 -11.73 -4.93 0.32
CA ILE A 325 -11.49 -5.15 -1.10
C ILE A 325 -11.26 -3.79 -1.73
N PHE A 326 -10.15 -3.64 -2.43
CA PHE A 326 -9.81 -2.44 -3.19
C PHE A 326 -9.77 -2.77 -4.67
N ALA A 327 -10.34 -1.93 -5.52
CA ALA A 327 -10.09 -1.97 -6.96
C ALA A 327 -9.20 -0.79 -7.33
N ALA A 328 -8.18 -1.04 -8.15
CA ALA A 328 -7.23 -0.01 -8.56
C ALA A 328 -7.86 1.08 -9.44
N ASN A 329 -8.97 0.76 -10.12
CA ASN A 329 -9.65 1.69 -11.03
C ASN A 329 -11.00 2.04 -10.43
N SER A 330 -11.12 3.28 -9.95
CA SER A 330 -12.37 3.92 -9.55
C SER A 330 -13.31 4.04 -10.75
N PHE A 331 -14.62 3.96 -10.52
CA PHE A 331 -15.72 4.54 -11.33
C PHE A 331 -16.83 3.63 -11.87
N THR A 332 -16.96 2.37 -11.46
CA THR A 332 -18.24 1.67 -11.66
C THR A 332 -18.64 0.90 -10.41
N GLU A 333 -19.90 1.03 -10.01
CA GLU A 333 -20.50 0.17 -9.00
C GLU A 333 -20.49 -1.26 -9.54
N PHE A 334 -19.87 -2.19 -8.81
CA PHE A 334 -19.89 -3.60 -9.16
C PHE A 334 -20.60 -4.37 -8.05
N ASN A 335 -21.45 -5.30 -8.45
CA ASN A 335 -22.06 -6.23 -7.51
C ASN A 335 -21.13 -7.42 -7.34
N VAL A 336 -20.48 -7.48 -6.18
CA VAL A 336 -19.63 -8.60 -5.83
C VAL A 336 -20.28 -9.39 -4.72
N TYR A 337 -20.33 -10.71 -4.90
CA TYR A 337 -20.81 -11.64 -3.90
C TYR A 337 -19.61 -12.31 -3.25
N ALA A 338 -19.44 -12.08 -1.96
CA ALA A 338 -18.42 -12.73 -1.15
C ALA A 338 -19.08 -13.80 -0.27
N GLN A 339 -18.52 -15.00 -0.27
CA GLN A 339 -18.77 -16.02 0.74
C GLN A 339 -17.57 -16.07 1.67
N ILE A 340 -17.84 -15.92 2.97
CA ILE A 340 -16.82 -15.90 4.01
C ILE A 340 -17.16 -17.00 5.00
N SER A 341 -16.20 -17.89 5.27
CA SER A 341 -16.37 -18.97 6.23
C SER A 341 -15.20 -18.97 7.21
N PHE A 342 -15.53 -19.16 8.48
CA PHE A 342 -14.56 -19.29 9.57
C PHE A 342 -14.68 -20.69 10.13
N ILE A 343 -13.60 -21.46 10.05
CA ILE A 343 -13.54 -22.82 10.59
C ILE A 343 -12.57 -22.78 11.76
N LYS A 344 -13.06 -22.99 12.99
CA LYS A 344 -12.18 -23.11 14.15
C LYS A 344 -11.48 -24.47 14.07
N LEU A 345 -10.16 -24.47 13.96
CA LEU A 345 -9.34 -25.68 13.88
C LEU A 345 -8.94 -26.21 15.27
N ALA A 346 -8.70 -25.31 16.22
CA ALA A 346 -8.29 -25.66 17.58
C ALA A 346 -8.69 -24.57 18.59
N ASP A 347 -8.99 -25.00 19.82
CA ASP A 347 -9.06 -24.14 21.01
C ASP A 347 -7.66 -23.85 21.54
N PHE A 348 -7.52 -22.74 22.27
CA PHE A 348 -6.32 -22.42 23.05
C PHE A 348 -6.56 -22.54 24.54
#